data_AF-A0A0H3AKW0-F1
#
_entry.id   AF-A0A0H3AKW0-F1
#
_cell.length_a   1.000
_cell.length_b   1.000
_cell.length_c   1.000
_cell.angle_alpha   90.00
_cell.angle_beta   90.00
_cell.angle_gamma   90.00
#
_symmetry.space_group_name_H-M   'P 1'
#
loop_
_entity.id
_entity.type
_entity.pdbx_description
1 polymer ?
#
loop_
_entity_poly.entity_id
_entity_poly.type
_entity_poly.pdbx_seq_one_letter_code
_entity_poly.pdbx_strand_id
1 'polypeptide(L)'
;MAETATEQDAVIAINSLKSEKDIALNRASNIDLNVAVPKETYQLALNRAETAEAALKAIQESEIDALVEDAIKAGKVAPANKEMFLSMCRAEGGIEQFKKFVETAPAIATNSKVTTTQTSVQADELDPEEIALCRKMGVTQEEYLKSKQSLAKGA
;
A
#
# COMPACT_ATOMS: atom_id res chain seq x y z
N MET A 1 56.54 -46.24 -46.02
CA MET A 1 56.10 -44.92 -45.54
C MET A 1 57.12 -44.49 -44.51
N ALA A 2 57.82 -43.37 -44.72
CA ALA A 2 58.99 -43.01 -43.92
C ALA A 2 58.56 -42.49 -42.55
N GLU A 3 58.93 -43.21 -41.49
CA GLU A 3 58.89 -42.76 -40.09
C GLU A 3 60.05 -41.78 -39.83
N THR A 4 59.98 -40.59 -40.41
CA THR A 4 60.95 -39.51 -40.16
C THR A 4 60.24 -38.33 -39.51
N ALA A 5 59.65 -38.55 -38.34
CA ALA A 5 59.43 -37.44 -37.42
C ALA A 5 60.80 -37.08 -36.85
N THR A 6 61.35 -35.95 -37.26
CA THR A 6 62.65 -35.50 -36.78
C THR A 6 62.54 -35.01 -35.34
N GLU A 7 63.65 -34.98 -34.60
CA GLU A 7 63.67 -34.45 -33.22
C GLU A 7 63.17 -33.00 -33.18
N GLN A 8 63.39 -32.26 -34.27
CA GLN A 8 62.85 -30.91 -34.48
C GLN A 8 61.32 -30.89 -34.57
N ASP A 9 60.69 -31.85 -35.23
CA ASP A 9 59.22 -31.97 -35.30
C ASP A 9 58.62 -32.23 -33.92
N ALA A 10 59.29 -33.05 -33.10
CA ALA A 10 58.86 -33.31 -31.73
C ALA A 10 58.91 -32.04 -30.87
N VAL A 11 59.97 -31.22 -31.00
CA VAL A 11 60.10 -29.95 -30.28
C VAL A 11 59.05 -28.93 -30.74
N ILE A 12 58.75 -28.87 -32.04
CA ILE A 12 57.69 -28.02 -32.60
C ILE A 12 56.33 -28.44 -32.03
N ALA A 13 56.02 -29.74 -32.02
CA ALA A 13 54.77 -30.25 -31.46
C ALA A 13 54.63 -29.95 -29.95
N ILE A 14 55.71 -30.08 -29.18
CA ILE A 14 55.72 -29.75 -27.75
C ILE A 14 55.46 -28.25 -27.52
N ASN A 15 56.06 -27.39 -28.34
CA ASN A 15 55.85 -25.95 -28.22
C ASN A 15 54.43 -25.54 -28.63
N SER A 16 53.85 -26.17 -29.66
CA SER A 16 52.44 -26.00 -30.02
C SER A 16 51.52 -26.41 -28.87
N LEU A 17 51.72 -27.60 -28.29
CA LEU A 17 50.92 -28.08 -27.16
C LEU A 17 51.02 -27.17 -25.92
N LYS A 18 52.21 -26.61 -25.64
CA LYS A 18 52.38 -25.63 -24.56
C LYS A 18 51.62 -24.34 -24.84
N SER A 19 51.68 -23.84 -26.07
CA SER A 19 50.95 -22.64 -26.49
C SER A 19 49.44 -22.85 -26.40
N GLU A 20 48.94 -23.99 -26.91
CA GLU A 20 47.53 -24.36 -26.84
C GLU A 20 47.04 -24.52 -25.39
N LYS A 21 47.86 -25.13 -24.52
CA LYS A 21 47.57 -25.23 -23.09
C LYS A 21 47.46 -23.85 -22.44
N ASP A 22 48.37 -22.93 -22.75
CA ASP A 22 48.36 -21.58 -22.18
C ASP A 22 47.11 -20.80 -22.64
N ILE A 23 46.77 -20.89 -23.93
CA ILE A 23 45.55 -20.31 -24.49
C ILE A 23 44.30 -20.90 -23.81
N ALA A 24 44.25 -22.21 -23.60
CA ALA A 24 43.12 -22.86 -22.94
C ALA A 24 42.99 -22.46 -21.47
N LEU A 25 44.09 -22.37 -20.72
CA LEU A 25 44.10 -21.94 -19.33
C LEU A 25 43.69 -20.47 -19.18
N ASN A 26 44.15 -19.60 -20.09
CA ASN A 26 43.77 -18.19 -20.11
C ASN A 26 42.29 -18.01 -20.45
N ARG A 27 41.74 -18.79 -21.39
CA ARG A 27 40.29 -18.80 -21.70
C ARG A 27 39.45 -19.33 -20.55
N ALA A 28 39.91 -20.37 -19.86
CA ALA A 28 39.20 -20.92 -18.69
C ALA A 28 39.24 -19.97 -17.48
N SER A 29 40.31 -19.20 -17.33
CA SER A 29 40.47 -18.23 -16.23
C SER A 29 39.80 -16.89 -16.51
N ASN A 30 39.55 -16.56 -17.78
CA ASN A 30 38.94 -15.31 -18.23
C ASN A 30 37.67 -15.59 -19.05
N ILE A 31 36.70 -16.24 -18.40
CA ILE A 31 35.37 -16.40 -18.98
C ILE A 31 34.68 -15.04 -18.93
N ASP A 32 34.46 -14.44 -20.10
CA ASP A 32 33.69 -13.20 -20.20
C ASP A 32 32.26 -13.46 -19.72
N LEU A 33 31.85 -12.82 -18.62
CA LEU A 33 30.52 -12.99 -18.02
C LEU A 33 29.39 -12.65 -19.02
N ASN A 34 29.65 -11.82 -20.04
CA ASN A 34 28.67 -11.49 -21.08
C ASN A 34 28.49 -12.60 -22.11
N VAL A 35 29.43 -13.55 -22.19
CA VAL A 35 29.33 -14.77 -23.00
C VAL A 35 28.75 -15.93 -22.18
N ALA A 36 29.07 -15.99 -20.88
CA ALA A 36 28.58 -17.04 -19.98
C ALA A 36 27.12 -16.86 -19.54
N VAL A 37 26.65 -15.61 -19.46
CA VAL A 37 25.22 -15.29 -19.28
C VAL A 37 24.74 -14.63 -20.57
N PRO A 38 24.04 -15.36 -21.45
CA PRO A 38 23.43 -14.76 -22.62
C PRO A 38 22.58 -13.55 -22.18
N LYS A 39 22.78 -12.40 -22.83
CA LYS A 39 22.07 -11.15 -22.50
C LYS A 39 20.56 -11.36 -22.45
N GLU A 40 20.04 -12.25 -23.28
CA GLU A 40 18.63 -12.67 -23.28
C GLU A 40 18.20 -13.33 -21.97
N THR A 41 19.02 -14.22 -21.40
CA THR A 41 18.74 -14.86 -20.12
C THR A 41 18.82 -13.87 -18.96
N TYR A 42 19.78 -12.94 -18.99
CA TYR A 42 19.87 -11.86 -18.00
C TYR A 42 18.68 -10.91 -18.07
N GLN A 43 18.29 -10.47 -19.27
CA GLN A 43 17.11 -9.64 -19.47
C GLN A 43 15.83 -10.36 -19.05
N LEU A 44 15.68 -11.66 -19.34
CA LEU A 44 14.55 -12.45 -18.88
C LEU A 44 14.50 -12.53 -17.34
N ALA A 45 15.65 -12.69 -16.69
CA ALA A 45 15.74 -12.70 -15.24
C ALA A 45 15.35 -11.35 -14.63
N LEU A 46 15.82 -10.24 -15.21
CA LEU A 46 15.43 -8.89 -14.79
C LEU A 46 13.93 -8.67 -14.95
N ASN A 47 13.36 -8.95 -16.12
CA ASN A 47 11.92 -8.79 -16.35
C ASN A 47 11.08 -9.64 -15.38
N ARG A 48 11.53 -10.86 -15.06
CA ARG A 48 10.87 -11.72 -14.05
C ARG A 48 10.96 -11.13 -12.65
N ALA A 49 12.12 -10.60 -12.26
CA ALA A 49 12.31 -9.95 -10.98
C ALA A 49 11.41 -8.70 -10.86
N GLU A 50 11.41 -7.83 -11.87
CA GLU A 50 10.56 -6.64 -11.91
C GLU A 50 9.06 -7.00 -11.86
N THR A 51 8.64 -8.04 -12.59
CA THR A 51 7.25 -8.52 -12.56
C THR A 51 6.87 -9.06 -11.18
N ALA A 52 7.76 -9.83 -10.55
CA ALA A 52 7.52 -10.37 -9.22
C ALA A 52 7.47 -9.26 -8.15
N GLU A 53 8.36 -8.28 -8.22
CA GLU A 53 8.36 -7.12 -7.32
C GLU A 53 7.10 -6.26 -7.48
N ALA A 54 6.66 -6.04 -8.72
CA ALA A 54 5.41 -5.33 -8.99
C ALA A 54 4.18 -6.09 -8.45
N ALA A 55 4.15 -7.42 -8.63
CA ALA A 55 3.07 -8.25 -8.09
C ALA A 55 3.06 -8.24 -6.54
N LEU A 56 4.23 -8.31 -5.91
CA LEU A 56 4.35 -8.23 -4.45
C LEU A 56 3.89 -6.86 -3.92
N LYS A 57 4.25 -5.76 -4.58
CA LYS A 57 3.73 -4.43 -4.23
C LYS A 57 2.21 -4.36 -4.34
N ALA A 58 1.64 -4.88 -5.42
CA ALA A 58 0.18 -4.87 -5.61
C ALA A 58 -0.55 -5.68 -4.52
N ILE A 59 -0.02 -6.84 -4.13
CA ILE A 59 -0.58 -7.64 -3.02
C ILE A 59 -0.50 -6.84 -1.72
N GLN A 60 0.65 -6.25 -1.42
CA GLN A 60 0.86 -5.50 -0.19
C GLN A 60 -0.03 -4.24 -0.11
N GLU A 61 -0.23 -3.54 -1.23
CA GLU A 61 -1.20 -2.44 -1.31
C GLU A 61 -2.64 -2.91 -1.09
N SER A 62 -3.03 -4.06 -1.65
CA SER A 62 -4.36 -4.62 -1.42
C SER A 62 -4.58 -5.04 0.03
N GLU A 63 -3.56 -5.59 0.69
CA GLU A 63 -3.62 -5.94 2.12
C GLU A 63 -3.73 -4.70 3.00
N ILE A 64 -3.01 -3.63 2.66
CA ILE A 64 -3.11 -2.33 3.34
C ILE A 64 -4.52 -1.75 3.18
N ASP A 65 -5.09 -1.75 1.98
CA ASP A 65 -6.43 -1.21 1.74
C ASP A 65 -7.49 -1.98 2.55
N ALA A 66 -7.42 -3.31 2.53
CA ALA A 66 -8.30 -4.17 3.32
C ALA A 66 -8.19 -3.89 4.82
N LEU A 67 -6.98 -3.75 5.36
CA LEU A 67 -6.74 -3.45 6.77
C LEU A 67 -7.35 -2.10 7.18
N VAL A 68 -7.21 -1.07 6.34
CA VAL A 68 -7.80 0.26 6.59
C VAL A 68 -9.32 0.20 6.50
N GLU A 69 -9.88 -0.51 5.52
CA GLU A 69 -11.33 -0.68 5.41
C GLU A 69 -11.95 -1.42 6.61
N ASP A 70 -11.29 -2.46 7.11
CA ASP A 70 -11.74 -3.17 8.31
C ASP A 70 -11.69 -2.27 9.54
N ALA A 71 -10.67 -1.40 9.66
CA ALA A 71 -10.61 -0.41 10.73
C ALA A 71 -11.72 0.65 10.63
N ILE A 72 -12.12 1.03 9.41
CA ILE A 72 -13.25 1.94 9.16
C ILE A 72 -14.58 1.26 9.52
N LYS A 73 -14.78 0.01 9.11
CA LYS A 73 -15.98 -0.78 9.47
C LYS A 73 -16.09 -0.98 10.97
N ALA A 74 -14.96 -1.22 11.64
CA ALA A 74 -14.88 -1.33 13.09
C ALA A 74 -15.13 0.01 13.83
N GLY A 75 -15.29 1.13 13.10
CA GLY A 75 -15.52 2.46 13.68
C GLY A 75 -14.31 3.01 14.44
N LYS A 76 -13.11 2.48 14.17
CA LYS A 76 -11.85 2.91 14.78
C LYS A 76 -11.15 4.00 13.96
N VAL A 77 -11.41 3.99 12.65
CA VAL A 77 -10.90 4.98 11.70
C VAL A 77 -12.08 5.69 11.05
N ALA A 78 -12.04 7.02 10.99
CA ALA A 78 -13.04 7.78 10.25
C ALA A 78 -12.82 7.60 8.74
N PRO A 79 -13.88 7.42 7.94
CA PRO A 79 -13.77 7.25 6.49
C PRO A 79 -13.10 8.45 5.80
N ALA A 80 -13.25 9.66 6.35
CA ALA A 80 -12.58 10.86 5.87
C ALA A 80 -11.05 10.80 5.95
N ASN A 81 -10.49 9.96 6.82
CA ASN A 81 -9.05 9.82 7.00
C ASN A 81 -8.48 8.60 6.26
N LYS A 82 -9.28 7.89 5.44
CA LYS A 82 -8.85 6.68 4.71
C LYS A 82 -7.56 6.92 3.94
N GLU A 83 -7.53 7.94 3.07
CA GLU A 83 -6.36 8.25 2.23
C GLU A 83 -5.12 8.62 3.06
N MET A 84 -5.29 9.30 4.19
CA MET A 84 -4.21 9.63 5.11
C MET A 84 -3.59 8.37 5.73
N PHE A 85 -4.41 7.40 6.15
CA PHE A 85 -3.90 6.15 6.72
C PHE A 85 -3.29 5.21 5.67
N LEU A 86 -3.82 5.20 4.43
CA LEU A 86 -3.23 4.46 3.32
C LEU A 86 -1.82 4.97 2.99
N SER A 87 -1.66 6.29 2.87
CA SER A 87 -0.34 6.89 2.62
C SER A 87 0.65 6.63 3.76
N MET A 88 0.17 6.64 5.01
CA MET A 88 0.99 6.29 6.18
C MET A 88 1.40 4.82 6.18
N CYS A 89 0.52 3.89 5.81
CA CYS A 89 0.83 2.47 5.72
C CYS A 89 1.82 2.11 4.61
N ARG A 90 1.91 2.93 3.55
CA ARG A 90 2.92 2.81 2.49
C ARG A 90 4.34 3.20 2.93
N ALA A 91 4.49 3.94 4.03
CA ALA A 91 5.80 4.25 4.60
C ALA A 91 6.38 3.05 5.37
N GLU A 92 7.71 2.95 5.45
CA GLU A 92 8.38 1.89 6.20
C GLU A 92 7.90 1.86 7.67
N GLY A 93 7.42 0.68 8.12
CA GLY A 93 6.87 0.49 9.46
C GLY A 93 5.48 1.08 9.69
N GLY A 94 4.86 1.72 8.68
CA GLY A 94 3.53 2.32 8.79
C GLY A 94 2.41 1.33 9.11
N ILE A 95 2.51 0.10 8.59
CA ILE A 95 1.54 -0.97 8.84
C ILE A 95 1.51 -1.37 10.32
N GLU A 96 2.68 -1.48 10.98
CA GLU A 96 2.75 -1.81 12.41
C GLU A 96 2.21 -0.67 13.28
N GLN A 97 2.52 0.57 12.91
CA GLN A 97 1.98 1.75 13.59
C GLN A 97 0.46 1.80 13.45
N PHE A 98 -0.07 1.51 12.26
CA PHE A 98 -1.51 1.45 12.03
C PHE A 98 -2.18 0.34 12.82
N LYS A 99 -1.59 -0.87 12.88
CA LYS A 99 -2.11 -1.96 13.72
C LYS A 99 -2.17 -1.57 15.21
N LYS A 100 -1.09 -0.98 15.76
CA LYS A 100 -1.07 -0.48 17.14
C LYS A 100 -2.11 0.61 17.39
N PHE A 101 -2.30 1.50 16.40
CA PHE A 101 -3.37 2.50 16.45
C PHE A 101 -4.74 1.83 16.50
N VAL A 102 -5.02 0.87 15.63
CA VAL A 102 -6.30 0.14 15.61
C VAL A 102 -6.51 -0.66 16.91
N GLU A 103 -5.48 -1.22 17.54
CA GLU A 103 -5.62 -1.91 18.83
C GLU A 103 -5.98 -0.96 19.98
N THR A 104 -5.36 0.21 20.02
CA THR A 104 -5.55 1.21 21.08
C THR A 104 -6.73 2.15 20.84
N ALA A 105 -7.16 2.30 19.59
CA ALA A 105 -8.23 3.21 19.20
C ALA A 105 -9.59 2.69 19.69
N PRO A 106 -10.28 3.45 20.56
CA PRO A 106 -11.68 3.18 20.85
C PRO A 106 -12.53 3.37 19.59
N ALA A 107 -13.61 2.59 19.47
CA ALA A 107 -14.58 2.73 18.40
C ALA A 107 -15.39 4.02 18.60
N ILE A 108 -14.80 5.18 18.28
CA ILE A 108 -15.41 6.51 18.43
C ILE A 108 -16.01 6.99 17.10
N ALA A 109 -15.50 6.51 15.96
CA ALA A 109 -16.16 6.70 14.68
C ALA A 109 -17.39 5.77 14.60
N THR A 110 -18.36 5.99 15.48
CA THR A 110 -19.70 5.47 15.27
C THR A 110 -20.15 6.01 13.92
N ASN A 111 -20.30 5.12 12.93
CA ASN A 111 -21.11 5.35 11.73
C ASN A 111 -22.60 5.57 12.09
N SER A 112 -22.89 6.04 13.31
CA SER A 112 -24.10 6.81 13.55
C SER A 112 -24.00 8.01 12.64
N LYS A 113 -24.61 7.88 11.45
CA LYS A 113 -25.43 8.96 10.94
C LYS A 113 -26.17 9.47 12.18
N VAL A 114 -25.76 10.64 12.67
CA VAL A 114 -26.74 11.48 13.34
C VAL A 114 -27.75 11.68 12.23
N THR A 115 -28.78 10.83 12.22
CA THR A 115 -29.99 11.12 11.51
C THR A 115 -30.45 12.37 12.22
N THR A 116 -30.04 13.53 11.70
CA THR A 116 -30.84 14.71 11.81
C THR A 116 -32.11 14.31 11.06
N THR A 117 -33.00 13.58 11.76
CA THR A 117 -34.40 13.74 11.49
C THR A 117 -34.58 15.23 11.67
N GLN A 118 -34.51 15.96 10.55
CA GLN A 118 -35.40 17.07 10.38
C GLN A 118 -36.77 16.43 10.56
N THR A 119 -37.18 16.29 11.82
CA THR A 119 -38.58 16.18 12.17
C THR A 119 -39.13 17.40 11.49
N SER A 120 -39.77 17.18 10.34
CA SER A 120 -40.60 18.18 9.71
C SER A 120 -41.58 18.54 10.81
N VAL A 121 -41.27 19.63 11.51
CA VAL A 121 -42.07 20.16 12.60
C VAL A 121 -43.38 20.52 11.93
N GLN A 122 -44.32 19.59 11.94
CA GLN A 122 -45.71 19.97 11.88
C GLN A 122 -45.87 20.94 13.05
N ALA A 123 -46.18 22.18 12.71
CA ALA A 123 -45.97 23.38 13.50
C ALA A 123 -46.79 23.46 14.79
N ASP A 124 -47.34 22.35 15.28
CA ASP A 124 -48.39 22.31 16.30
C ASP A 124 -48.05 21.51 17.56
N GLU A 125 -47.02 20.65 17.56
CA GLU A 125 -46.70 19.87 18.76
C GLU A 125 -45.22 20.01 19.15
N LEU A 126 -44.97 20.54 20.34
CA LEU A 126 -43.62 20.69 20.89
C LEU A 126 -43.09 19.34 21.38
N ASP A 127 -41.87 19.00 21.00
CA ASP A 127 -41.20 17.78 21.45
C ASP A 127 -40.94 17.85 22.98
N PRO A 128 -40.93 16.73 23.73
CA PRO A 128 -40.65 16.71 25.17
C PRO A 128 -39.36 17.45 25.59
N GLU A 129 -38.34 17.48 24.72
CA GLU A 129 -37.11 18.24 24.95
C GLU A 129 -37.31 19.76 24.82
N GLU A 130 -38.19 20.21 23.92
CA GLU A 130 -38.56 21.61 23.73
C GLU A 130 -39.41 22.13 24.91
N ILE A 131 -40.27 21.27 25.48
CA ILE A 131 -41.03 21.58 26.70
C ILE A 131 -40.09 21.75 27.91
N ALA A 132 -39.05 20.92 28.02
CA ALA A 132 -38.05 21.04 29.07
C ALA A 132 -37.22 22.34 28.93
N LEU A 133 -36.92 22.74 27.69
CA LEU A 133 -36.25 24.00 27.40
C LEU A 133 -37.13 25.21 27.74
N CYS A 134 -38.42 25.18 27.39
CA CYS A 134 -39.38 26.23 27.76
C CYS A 134 -39.48 26.40 29.28
N ARG A 135 -39.55 25.29 30.03
CA ARG A 135 -39.55 25.31 31.51
C ARG A 135 -38.27 25.88 32.10
N LYS A 136 -37.10 25.58 31.51
CA LYS A 136 -35.81 26.09 31.99
C LYS A 136 -35.59 27.57 31.65
N MET A 137 -36.07 28.03 30.50
CA MET A 137 -35.94 29.42 30.06
C MET A 137 -37.09 30.32 30.55
N GLY A 138 -38.12 29.75 31.17
CA GLY A 138 -39.28 30.50 31.68
C GLY A 138 -40.16 31.12 30.59
N VAL A 139 -40.00 30.66 29.34
CA VAL A 139 -40.75 31.16 28.18
C VAL A 139 -42.01 30.33 27.96
N THR A 140 -43.09 30.98 27.55
CA THR A 140 -44.34 30.26 27.24
C THR A 140 -44.20 29.50 25.92
N GLN A 141 -44.93 28.39 25.80
CA GLN A 141 -44.96 27.55 24.59
C GLN A 141 -45.30 28.36 23.33
N GLU A 142 -46.15 29.38 23.46
CA GLU A 142 -46.55 30.26 22.37
C GLU A 142 -45.43 31.23 21.93
N GLU A 143 -44.65 31.76 22.88
CA GLU A 143 -43.46 32.59 22.57
C GLU A 143 -42.35 31.77 21.91
N TYR A 144 -42.17 30.52 22.33
CA TYR A 144 -41.18 29.62 21.74
C TYR A 144 -41.53 29.26 20.28
N LEU A 145 -42.81 28.98 19.99
CA LEU A 145 -43.28 28.74 18.63
C LEU A 145 -43.11 29.97 17.72
N LYS A 146 -43.39 31.18 18.22
CA LYS A 146 -43.15 32.44 17.49
C LYS A 146 -41.66 32.66 17.21
N SER A 147 -40.79 32.38 18.18
CA SER A 147 -39.34 32.49 18.01
C SER A 147 -38.80 31.49 16.98
N LYS A 148 -39.26 30.23 17.02
CA LYS A 148 -38.91 29.18 16.06
C LYS A 148 -39.34 29.53 14.63
N GLN A 149 -40.55 30.06 14.45
CA GLN A 149 -41.01 30.53 13.14
C GLN A 149 -40.23 31.74 12.62
N SER A 150 -39.79 32.64 13.51
CA SER A 150 -38.98 33.80 13.12
C SER A 150 -37.57 33.39 12.67
N LEU A 151 -36.97 32.41 13.36
CA LEU A 151 -35.66 31.84 12.99
C LEU A 151 -35.71 31.07 11.66
N ALA A 152 -36.82 30.37 11.36
CA ALA A 152 -36.99 29.66 10.10
C ALA A 152 -37.20 30.57 8.87
N LYS A 153 -37.65 31.82 9.07
CA LYS A 153 -37.83 32.82 7.99
C LYS A 153 -36.59 33.68 7.73
N GLY A 154 -35.56 33.59 8.57
CA GLY A 154 -34.33 34.37 8.47
C GLY A 154 -33.12 33.60 7.91
N ALA A 155 -33.31 32.36 7.46
CA ALA A 155 -32.28 31.51 6.86
C ALA A 155 -32.48 31.37 5.34
#